data_AF-A0A1V5YCA3-F1
#
_entry.id   AF-A0A1V5YCA3-F1
#
_cell.length_a   1.000
_cell.length_b   1.000
_cell.length_c   1.000
_cell.angle_alpha   90.00
_cell.angle_beta   90.00
_cell.angle_gamma   90.00
#
_symmetry.space_group_name_H-M   'P 1'
#
loop_
_entity.id
_entity.type
_entity.pdbx_description
1 polymer ?
#
loop_
_entity_poly.entity_id
_entity_poly.type
_entity_poly.pdbx_seq_one_letter_code
_entity_poly.pdbx_strand_id
1 'polypeptide(L)' 'MAGTGSKKIAGRSRREGRFKCKICRMIFDSKDELKLHFLEDHSDY' A
#
# COMPACT_ATOMS: atom_id res chain seq x y z
N MET A 1 22.59 -4.62 -9.48
CA MET A 1 21.15 -4.76 -9.76
C MET A 1 20.52 -5.61 -8.65
N ALA A 2 19.28 -5.27 -8.28
CA ALA A 2 18.32 -6.01 -7.43
C ALA A 2 18.36 -5.85 -5.88
N GLY A 3 17.21 -5.37 -5.34
CA GLY A 3 16.71 -5.55 -3.97
C GLY A 3 17.36 -4.64 -2.90
N THR A 4 16.67 -3.84 -2.09
CA THR A 4 15.33 -3.99 -1.51
C THR A 4 14.77 -2.61 -1.14
N GLY A 5 13.72 -2.17 -1.81
CA GLY A 5 13.05 -0.90 -1.54
C GLY A 5 11.94 -1.00 -0.49
N SER A 6 12.15 -1.69 0.63
CA SER A 6 11.21 -1.62 1.76
C SER A 6 11.58 -0.43 2.62
N LYS A 7 11.06 0.77 2.29
CA LYS A 7 11.19 1.97 3.13
C LYS A 7 10.47 1.70 4.45
N LYS A 8 11.21 1.20 5.43
CA LYS A 8 10.74 0.97 6.81
C LYS A 8 10.65 2.34 7.47
N ILE A 9 9.46 2.93 7.51
CA ILE A 9 9.25 4.15 8.28
C ILE A 9 9.17 3.79 9.77
N ALA A 10 10.32 3.90 10.46
CA ALA A 10 10.36 4.01 11.90
C ALA A 10 9.91 5.44 12.28
N GLY A 11 8.70 5.58 12.82
CA GLY A 11 8.16 6.90 13.13
C GLY A 11 6.79 6.89 13.83
N ARG A 12 6.81 6.65 15.15
CA ARG A 12 6.06 7.37 16.19
C ARG A 12 4.60 7.82 15.87
N SER A 13 3.65 6.99 16.31
CA SER A 13 2.33 7.35 16.86
C SER A 13 1.56 8.55 16.27
N ARG A 14 0.71 8.31 15.28
CA ARG A 14 -0.70 8.75 15.29
C ARG A 14 -1.52 7.84 14.38
N ARG A 15 -2.67 7.46 14.90
CA ARG A 15 -3.70 6.62 14.28
C ARG A 15 -4.13 7.24 12.94
N GLU A 16 -4.42 6.40 11.95
CA GLU A 16 -4.99 6.75 10.63
C GLU A 16 -3.99 7.29 9.58
N GLY A 17 -3.75 6.52 8.52
CA GLY A 17 -2.88 6.96 7.42
C GLY A 17 -2.25 5.85 6.58
N ARG A 18 -2.80 4.65 6.58
CA ARG A 18 -2.37 3.59 5.67
C ARG A 18 -3.57 3.01 4.93
N PHE A 19 -3.50 3.01 3.62
CA PHE A 19 -4.57 2.57 2.74
C PHE A 19 -4.46 1.05 2.57
N LYS A 20 -5.40 0.31 3.15
CA LYS A 20 -5.40 -1.15 3.10
C LYS A 20 -6.31 -1.64 1.98
N CYS A 21 -5.80 -2.48 1.09
CA CYS A 21 -6.60 -3.19 0.11
C CYS A 21 -7.54 -4.18 0.81
N LYS A 22 -8.81 -4.23 0.42
CA LYS A 22 -9.78 -5.15 1.03
C LYS A 22 -9.71 -6.57 0.47
N ILE A 23 -9.17 -6.72 -0.75
CA ILE A 23 -9.08 -8.01 -1.45
C ILE A 23 -7.81 -8.74 -1.01
N CYS A 24 -6.63 -8.18 -1.27
CA CYS A 24 -5.35 -8.83 -0.93
C CYS A 24 -4.77 -8.40 0.44
N ARG A 25 -5.43 -7.48 1.16
CA ARG A 25 -4.97 -6.96 2.48
C ARG A 25 -3.59 -6.26 2.46
N MET A 26 -3.06 -5.92 1.29
CA MET A 26 -1.85 -5.10 1.15
C MET A 26 -2.06 -3.71 1.73
N ILE A 27 -0.97 -3.12 2.23
CA ILE A 27 -0.98 -1.83 2.90
C ILE A 27 -0.12 -0.86 2.09
N PHE A 28 -0.74 0.24 1.69
CA PHE A 28 -0.15 1.30 0.89
C PHE A 28 -0.03 2.58 1.72
N ASP A 29 0.94 3.42 1.35
CA ASP A 29 1.20 4.68 2.03
C ASP A 29 0.28 5.80 1.49
N SER A 30 -0.21 5.64 0.26
CA SER A 30 -1.07 6.61 -0.43
C SER A 30 -2.35 6.00 -1.01
N LYS A 31 -3.39 6.83 -1.17
CA LYS A 31 -4.67 6.44 -1.80
C LYS A 31 -4.49 6.13 -3.27
N ASP A 32 -3.62 6.89 -3.95
CA ASP A 32 -3.31 6.72 -5.37
C ASP A 32 -2.63 5.37 -5.63
N GLU A 33 -1.66 4.99 -4.79
CA GLU A 33 -1.04 3.66 -4.85
C GLU A 33 -2.06 2.54 -4.64
N LEU A 34 -2.96 2.69 -3.66
CA LEU A 34 -4.03 1.70 -3.45
C LEU A 34 -4.97 1.63 -4.66
N LYS A 35 -5.30 2.77 -5.29
CA LYS A 35 -6.14 2.83 -6.49
C LYS A 35 -5.48 2.14 -7.68
N LEU A 36 -4.21 2.44 -7.95
CA LEU A 36 -3.46 1.80 -9.03
C LEU A 36 -3.36 0.29 -8.78
N HIS A 37 -2.98 -0.12 -7.57
CA HIS A 37 -2.97 -1.52 -7.20
C HIS A 37 -4.33 -2.19 -7.41
N PHE A 38 -5.43 -1.55 -7.00
CA PHE A 38 -6.77 -2.09 -7.22
C PHE A 38 -7.10 -2.21 -8.72
N LEU A 39 -6.74 -1.23 -9.54
CA LEU A 39 -6.99 -1.27 -10.98
C LEU A 39 -6.11 -2.28 -11.72
N GLU A 40 -4.88 -2.52 -11.27
CA GLU A 40 -3.93 -3.42 -11.92
C GLU A 40 -4.08 -4.88 -11.44
N ASP A 41 -4.18 -5.09 -10.12
CA ASP A 41 -4.24 -6.42 -9.48
C ASP A 41 -5.67 -6.92 -9.29
N HIS A 42 -6.64 -6.00 -9.24
CA HIS A 42 -8.06 -6.28 -8.99
C HIS A 42 -8.98 -5.60 -10.03
N SER A 43 -8.51 -5.46 -11.27
CA SER A 43 -9.28 -4.86 -12.38
C SER A 43 -10.63 -5.54 -12.63
N ASP A 44 -10.75 -6.82 -12.25
CA ASP A 44 -11.91 -7.69 -12.45
C ASP A 44 -12.61 -7.99 -11.10
N TYR A 45 -12.98 -6.95 -10.35
CA TYR A 45 -13.82 -7.07 -9.15
C TYR A 45 -14.80 -5.91 -9.02
#